data_AF-A0A6V7E9K4-F1
#
_entry.id   AF-A0A6V7E9K4-F1
#
_cell.length_a   1.000
_cell.length_b   1.000
_cell.length_c   1.000
_cell.angle_alpha   90.00
_cell.angle_beta   90.00
_cell.angle_gamma   90.00
#
_symmetry.space_group_name_H-M   'P 1'
#
loop_
_entity.id
_entity.type
_entity.pdbx_description
1 polymer ?
#
loop_
_entity_poly.entity_id
_entity_poly.type
_entity_poly.pdbx_seq_one_letter_code
_entity_poly.pdbx_strand_id
1 'polypeptide(L)'
;MSKKDKDNNERNTENLVRDALRDLDYYDEGNSISVEEQKSVIDEVKRLLKNGSKSAKGGRGYPEFLISNADTPDFLIVYECKASLSDHESKHVQSILSDIALVESEEVATKRIKRYAVDGALHYAKLISRSYNVIAVAVSGEKKATARKSVYLHSKGARAARPLLSKSNGNPINEILSWKDFLSHAVFDPAVRKARLEDLMAFARELHTFMRDYAKLTESEKPLLVSGTLIALQNKAFSASYGLHETKELPKRWIETIKHEIDRAEIPQAKKDNMAQPYASISVHPELDKKRNNYPKGILYELIKRIHEKAAPLMTAEEGTDILGHFYGEFLKYTGGDKKALGIVLTPRHITELFALIANVNKKSTVLDICAGTGGFLVSAM
;
A
#
# COMPACT_ATOMS: atom_id res chain seq x y z
N MET A 1 -23.72 33.22 -40.56
CA MET A 1 -22.75 32.09 -40.64
C MET A 1 -22.81 31.34 -39.33
N SER A 2 -23.46 30.17 -39.30
CA SER A 2 -23.49 29.34 -38.10
C SER A 2 -22.07 28.86 -37.80
N LYS A 3 -21.61 29.06 -36.56
CA LYS A 3 -20.46 28.34 -36.03
C LYS A 3 -20.83 26.86 -36.10
N LYS A 4 -20.17 26.10 -36.96
CA LYS A 4 -20.18 24.63 -36.88
C LYS A 4 -19.74 24.29 -35.46
N ASP A 5 -20.65 23.70 -34.68
CA ASP A 5 -20.30 23.05 -33.42
C ASP A 5 -19.19 22.05 -33.73
N LYS A 6 -18.03 22.28 -33.11
CA LYS A 6 -16.93 21.33 -33.17
C LYS A 6 -17.38 20.16 -32.31
N ASP A 7 -17.65 19.01 -32.92
CA ASP A 7 -17.98 17.80 -32.17
C ASP A 7 -16.83 17.49 -31.21
N ASN A 8 -17.08 17.73 -29.92
CA ASN A 8 -16.14 17.44 -28.84
C ASN A 8 -15.93 15.92 -28.79
N ASN A 9 -14.68 15.46 -28.90
CA ASN A 9 -14.38 14.03 -28.95
C ASN A 9 -13.71 13.56 -27.66
N GLU A 10 -14.41 12.77 -26.85
CA GLU A 10 -13.90 12.21 -25.59
C GLU A 10 -12.64 11.35 -25.81
N ARG A 11 -12.51 10.74 -27.00
CA ARG A 11 -11.32 9.98 -27.40
C ARG A 11 -10.06 10.85 -27.43
N ASN A 12 -10.17 12.14 -27.72
CA ASN A 12 -9.04 13.06 -27.65
C ASN A 12 -8.57 13.24 -26.20
N THR A 13 -9.50 13.37 -25.24
CA THR A 13 -9.16 13.41 -23.81
C THR A 13 -8.53 12.10 -23.34
N GLU A 14 -9.08 10.95 -23.76
CA GLU A 14 -8.49 9.64 -23.46
C GLU A 14 -7.08 9.50 -24.04
N ASN A 15 -6.82 10.02 -25.25
CA ASN A 15 -5.48 10.03 -25.83
C ASN A 15 -4.50 10.87 -24.98
N LEU A 16 -4.93 12.01 -24.44
CA LEU A 16 -4.08 12.79 -23.51
C LEU A 16 -3.71 12.00 -22.25
N VAL A 17 -4.65 11.23 -21.70
CA VAL A 17 -4.37 10.37 -20.56
C VAL A 17 -3.41 9.26 -20.96
N ARG A 18 -3.65 8.60 -22.10
CA ARG A 18 -2.80 7.52 -22.60
C ARG A 18 -1.36 7.98 -22.85
N ASP A 19 -1.19 9.16 -23.43
CA ASP A 19 0.13 9.76 -23.67
C ASP A 19 0.80 10.14 -22.34
N ALA A 20 0.07 10.72 -21.39
CA ALA A 20 0.61 10.99 -20.06
C ALA A 20 1.04 9.71 -19.33
N LEU A 21 0.26 8.62 -19.43
CA LEU A 21 0.62 7.33 -18.84
C LEU A 21 1.88 6.73 -19.49
N ARG A 22 2.07 6.90 -20.80
CA ARG A 22 3.32 6.51 -21.49
C ARG A 22 4.51 7.35 -21.04
N ASP A 23 4.34 8.66 -20.93
CA ASP A 23 5.38 9.59 -20.44
C ASP A 23 5.78 9.30 -18.98
N LEU A 24 4.95 8.57 -18.22
CA LEU A 24 5.13 8.24 -16.80
C LEU A 24 5.40 6.75 -16.56
N ASP A 25 5.90 6.07 -17.60
CA ASP A 25 6.40 4.69 -17.56
C ASP A 25 5.35 3.63 -17.20
N TYR A 26 4.03 3.92 -17.29
CA TYR A 26 2.98 2.95 -16.92
C TYR A 26 2.91 1.73 -17.85
N TYR A 27 3.53 1.80 -19.03
CA TYR A 27 3.54 0.72 -20.03
C TYR A 27 4.91 0.03 -20.15
N ASP A 28 5.87 0.37 -19.27
CA ASP A 28 7.20 -0.22 -19.31
C ASP A 28 7.18 -1.71 -18.92
N GLU A 29 7.82 -2.56 -19.73
CA GLU A 29 7.87 -4.02 -19.52
C GLU A 29 8.57 -4.42 -18.22
N GLY A 30 9.37 -3.52 -17.63
CA GLY A 30 10.13 -3.77 -16.40
C GLY A 30 9.35 -3.53 -15.11
N ASN A 31 8.11 -3.03 -15.19
CA ASN A 31 7.29 -2.77 -14.00
C ASN A 31 6.17 -3.81 -13.84
N SER A 32 5.50 -3.77 -12.70
CA SER A 32 4.39 -4.67 -12.35
C SER A 32 3.01 -4.02 -12.56
N ILE A 33 2.93 -2.95 -13.37
CA ILE A 33 1.73 -2.15 -13.59
C ILE A 33 0.93 -2.71 -14.77
N SER A 34 -0.39 -2.83 -14.60
CA SER A 34 -1.33 -3.21 -15.64
C SER A 34 -2.34 -2.09 -15.86
N VAL A 35 -2.36 -1.55 -17.07
CA VAL A 35 -3.34 -0.54 -17.52
C VAL A 35 -4.42 -1.23 -18.35
N GLU A 36 -5.67 -1.17 -17.89
CA GLU A 36 -6.81 -1.81 -18.51
C GLU A 36 -7.80 -0.74 -19.01
N GLU A 37 -8.21 -0.80 -20.28
CA GLU A 37 -9.26 0.07 -20.81
C GLU A 37 -10.62 -0.64 -20.71
N GLN A 38 -11.59 -0.02 -20.04
CA GLN A 38 -12.96 -0.50 -19.83
C GLN A 38 -13.09 -1.75 -18.94
N LYS A 39 -12.50 -2.89 -19.30
CA LYS A 39 -12.72 -4.18 -18.63
C LYS A 39 -11.52 -4.60 -17.79
N SER A 40 -11.77 -4.87 -16.52
CA SER A 40 -10.77 -5.49 -15.65
C SER A 40 -10.69 -7.00 -15.84
N VAL A 41 -9.49 -7.57 -15.72
CA VAL A 41 -9.23 -9.00 -15.57
C VAL A 41 -9.33 -9.45 -14.12
N ILE A 42 -9.26 -8.53 -13.14
CA ILE A 42 -9.34 -8.84 -11.71
C ILE A 42 -10.79 -9.18 -11.32
N ASP A 43 -11.03 -10.43 -10.89
CA ASP A 43 -12.38 -10.93 -10.61
C ASP A 43 -13.10 -10.16 -9.49
N GLU A 44 -12.38 -9.75 -8.46
CA GLU A 44 -12.94 -8.94 -7.38
C GLU A 44 -13.40 -7.57 -7.90
N VAL A 45 -12.62 -6.92 -8.77
CA VAL A 45 -13.03 -5.65 -9.39
C VAL A 45 -14.26 -5.85 -10.30
N LYS A 46 -14.30 -6.94 -11.09
CA LYS A 46 -15.49 -7.28 -11.91
C LYS A 46 -16.75 -7.45 -11.05
N ARG A 47 -16.62 -8.01 -9.85
CA ARG A 47 -17.71 -8.20 -8.87
C ARG A 47 -18.16 -6.87 -8.30
N LEU A 48 -17.22 -6.02 -7.89
CA LEU A 48 -17.51 -4.69 -7.32
C LEU A 48 -18.18 -3.76 -8.35
N LEU A 49 -17.77 -3.84 -9.61
CA LEU A 49 -18.33 -3.04 -10.71
C LEU A 49 -19.62 -3.63 -11.30
N LYS A 50 -20.14 -4.77 -10.81
CA LYS A 50 -21.31 -5.45 -11.39
C LYS A 50 -22.55 -4.55 -11.53
N ASN A 51 -22.73 -3.61 -10.59
CA ASN A 51 -23.84 -2.65 -10.57
C ASN A 51 -23.36 -1.21 -10.81
N GLY A 52 -22.24 -1.04 -11.50
CA GLY A 52 -21.61 0.25 -11.73
C GLY A 52 -22.00 0.95 -13.04
N SER A 53 -22.88 0.38 -13.85
CA SER A 53 -23.24 0.95 -15.15
C SER A 53 -23.78 2.37 -15.02
N LYS A 54 -23.33 3.23 -15.94
CA LYS A 54 -23.84 4.59 -16.11
C LYS A 54 -24.97 4.67 -17.14
N SER A 55 -25.49 3.52 -17.58
CA SER A 55 -26.61 3.45 -18.51
C SER A 55 -27.91 3.22 -17.74
N ALA A 56 -29.00 3.82 -18.23
CA ALA A 56 -30.33 3.62 -17.65
C ALA A 56 -30.84 2.16 -17.70
N LYS A 57 -30.15 1.28 -18.46
CA LYS A 57 -30.47 -0.16 -18.53
C LYS A 57 -29.74 -0.97 -17.45
N GLY A 58 -28.98 -0.33 -16.56
CA GLY A 58 -28.20 -1.00 -15.52
C GLY A 58 -27.00 -1.79 -16.07
N GLY A 59 -26.41 -2.64 -15.23
CA GLY A 59 -25.30 -3.52 -15.58
C GLY A 59 -23.94 -3.10 -15.03
N ARG A 60 -22.88 -3.58 -15.67
CA ARG A 60 -21.50 -3.40 -15.20
C ARG A 60 -20.95 -2.01 -15.51
N GLY A 61 -20.14 -1.48 -14.60
CA GLY A 61 -19.37 -0.25 -14.77
C GLY A 61 -18.09 -0.46 -15.56
N TYR A 62 -17.70 0.54 -16.35
CA TYR A 62 -16.52 0.52 -17.21
C TYR A 62 -15.85 1.91 -17.10
N PRO A 63 -14.89 2.11 -16.17
CA PRO A 63 -14.03 3.30 -16.21
C PRO A 63 -13.23 3.34 -17.50
N GLU A 64 -12.87 4.54 -18.00
CA GLU A 64 -12.08 4.63 -19.23
C GLU A 64 -10.71 3.98 -19.06
N PHE A 65 -10.06 4.17 -17.90
CA PHE A 65 -8.87 3.42 -17.51
C PHE A 65 -9.01 2.89 -16.08
N LEU A 66 -8.57 1.65 -15.88
CA LEU A 66 -8.35 1.03 -14.58
C LEU A 66 -6.91 0.55 -14.52
N ILE A 67 -6.17 1.04 -13.53
CA ILE A 67 -4.76 0.71 -13.36
C ILE A 67 -4.56 -0.04 -12.05
N SER A 68 -3.80 -1.13 -12.13
CA SER A 68 -3.40 -1.96 -10.99
C SER A 68 -1.90 -2.17 -11.00
N ASN A 69 -1.34 -2.53 -9.85
CA ASN A 69 0.07 -2.89 -9.73
C ASN A 69 0.21 -4.13 -8.83
N ALA A 70 0.88 -5.18 -9.30
CA ALA A 70 1.04 -6.41 -8.55
C ALA A 70 1.89 -6.24 -7.28
N ASP A 71 2.80 -5.25 -7.25
CA ASP A 71 3.65 -4.95 -6.09
C ASP A 71 2.88 -4.25 -4.96
N THR A 72 1.77 -3.58 -5.31
CA THR A 72 0.91 -2.85 -4.35
C THR A 72 -0.56 -3.14 -4.66
N PRO A 73 -1.01 -4.39 -4.43
CA PRO A 73 -2.31 -4.87 -4.90
C PRO A 73 -3.50 -4.30 -4.11
N ASP A 74 -3.25 -3.58 -3.01
CA ASP A 74 -4.27 -2.90 -2.23
C ASP A 74 -4.67 -1.53 -2.81
N PHE A 75 -3.95 -1.03 -3.81
CA PHE A 75 -4.22 0.22 -4.51
C PHE A 75 -4.68 0.00 -5.95
N LEU A 76 -5.63 0.82 -6.40
CA LEU A 76 -6.09 0.92 -7.78
C LEU A 76 -6.23 2.39 -8.19
N ILE A 77 -6.06 2.67 -9.48
CA ILE A 77 -6.35 3.99 -10.05
C ILE A 77 -7.47 3.85 -11.06
N VAL A 78 -8.49 4.70 -10.97
CA VAL A 78 -9.56 4.79 -11.96
C VAL A 78 -9.53 6.16 -12.61
N TYR A 79 -9.69 6.19 -13.93
CA TYR A 79 -9.78 7.43 -14.69
C TYR A 79 -11.16 7.61 -15.27
N GLU A 80 -11.61 8.87 -15.23
CA GLU A 80 -12.73 9.34 -16.02
C GLU A 80 -12.37 10.46 -16.98
N CYS A 81 -12.81 10.33 -18.22
CA CYS A 81 -12.56 11.33 -19.26
C CYS A 81 -13.84 12.01 -19.72
N LYS A 82 -13.79 13.34 -19.89
CA LYS A 82 -14.83 14.10 -20.61
C LYS A 82 -14.19 15.07 -21.61
N ALA A 83 -14.86 15.30 -22.73
CA ALA A 83 -14.32 16.19 -23.76
C ALA A 83 -14.42 17.68 -23.35
N SER A 84 -15.53 18.09 -22.75
CA SER A 84 -15.77 19.49 -22.37
C SER A 84 -15.27 19.82 -20.96
N LEU A 85 -14.65 21.00 -20.81
CA LEU A 85 -14.31 21.56 -19.50
C LEU A 85 -15.53 21.86 -18.63
N SER A 86 -16.68 22.17 -19.25
CA SER A 86 -17.94 22.42 -18.52
C SER A 86 -18.50 21.15 -17.88
N ASP A 87 -18.05 19.98 -18.32
CA ASP A 87 -18.47 18.68 -17.83
C ASP A 87 -17.43 18.05 -16.90
N HIS A 88 -16.59 18.88 -16.26
CA HIS A 88 -15.59 18.38 -15.32
C HIS A 88 -16.22 17.87 -14.03
N GLU A 89 -17.05 18.69 -13.37
CA GLU A 89 -17.66 18.37 -12.10
C GLU A 89 -19.08 18.93 -12.00
N SER A 90 -19.97 18.22 -11.32
CA SER A 90 -21.30 18.73 -11.02
C SER A 90 -21.28 19.69 -9.83
N LYS A 91 -22.35 20.47 -9.69
CA LYS A 91 -22.59 21.31 -8.50
C LYS A 91 -22.71 20.51 -7.18
N HIS A 92 -22.84 19.18 -7.27
CA HIS A 92 -23.06 18.30 -6.13
C HIS A 92 -21.78 17.64 -5.60
N VAL A 93 -20.64 17.82 -6.25
CA VAL A 93 -19.37 17.17 -5.85
C VAL A 93 -19.02 17.44 -4.39
N GLN A 94 -19.19 18.66 -3.89
CA GLN A 94 -18.91 18.96 -2.48
C GLN A 94 -19.81 18.19 -1.51
N SER A 95 -21.08 18.00 -1.86
CA SER A 95 -22.01 17.17 -1.07
C SER A 95 -21.58 15.70 -1.09
N ILE A 96 -21.15 15.19 -2.25
CA ILE A 96 -20.67 13.80 -2.40
C ILE A 96 -19.41 13.56 -1.56
N LEU A 97 -18.44 14.47 -1.61
CA LEU A 97 -17.21 14.39 -0.81
C LEU A 97 -17.48 14.51 0.71
N SER A 98 -18.57 15.18 1.08
CA SER A 98 -19.00 15.33 2.48
C SER A 98 -19.90 14.19 2.97
N ASP A 99 -20.07 13.11 2.18
CA ASP A 99 -21.01 12.00 2.46
C ASP A 99 -22.46 12.45 2.68
N ILE A 100 -22.86 13.57 2.06
CA ILE A 100 -24.23 14.07 2.12
C ILE A 100 -25.03 13.39 1.02
N ALA A 101 -26.04 12.62 1.43
CA ALA A 101 -26.96 11.97 0.50
C ALA A 101 -27.69 13.02 -0.36
N LEU A 102 -27.63 12.84 -1.68
CA LEU A 102 -28.37 13.67 -2.63
C LEU A 102 -29.80 13.17 -2.74
N VAL A 103 -30.76 14.09 -2.62
CA VAL A 103 -32.17 13.81 -2.91
C VAL A 103 -32.38 13.94 -4.41
N GLU A 104 -32.07 12.88 -5.16
CA GLU A 104 -32.26 12.79 -6.60
C GLU A 104 -32.79 11.40 -6.99
N SER A 105 -33.53 11.30 -8.11
CA SER A 105 -33.95 9.99 -8.64
C SER A 105 -32.77 9.25 -9.24
N GLU A 106 -32.89 7.93 -9.40
CA GLU A 106 -31.84 7.09 -10.00
C GLU A 106 -31.49 7.53 -11.43
N GLU A 107 -32.47 8.01 -12.20
CA GLU A 107 -32.25 8.54 -13.54
C GLU A 107 -31.45 9.85 -13.53
N VAL A 108 -31.71 10.73 -12.56
CA VAL A 108 -30.98 12.00 -12.40
C VAL A 108 -29.54 11.73 -11.97
N ALA A 109 -29.35 10.85 -10.99
CA ALA A 109 -28.03 10.40 -10.56
C ALA A 109 -27.23 9.81 -11.73
N THR A 110 -27.85 8.90 -12.49
CA THR A 110 -27.22 8.26 -13.65
C THR A 110 -26.79 9.28 -14.71
N LYS A 111 -27.65 10.27 -15.02
CA LYS A 111 -27.31 11.36 -15.95
C LYS A 111 -26.15 12.20 -15.45
N ARG A 112 -26.12 12.53 -14.15
CA ARG A 112 -25.02 13.29 -13.52
C ARG A 112 -23.70 12.53 -13.59
N ILE A 113 -23.69 11.27 -13.13
CA ILE A 113 -22.51 10.38 -13.12
C ILE A 113 -21.99 10.16 -14.54
N LYS A 114 -22.87 10.03 -15.54
CA LYS A 114 -22.47 9.91 -16.94
C LYS A 114 -21.91 11.20 -17.53
N ARG A 115 -22.47 12.34 -17.13
CA ARG A 115 -22.12 13.65 -17.70
C ARG A 115 -20.79 14.16 -17.18
N TYR A 116 -20.52 14.05 -15.89
CA TYR A 116 -19.39 14.73 -15.25
C TYR A 116 -18.23 13.79 -14.93
N ALA A 117 -17.00 14.19 -15.26
CA ALA A 117 -15.82 13.37 -15.07
C ALA A 117 -15.57 13.02 -13.59
N VAL A 118 -15.64 14.03 -12.70
CA VAL A 118 -15.44 13.83 -11.25
C VAL A 118 -16.52 12.90 -10.68
N ASP A 119 -17.78 13.15 -11.00
CA ASP A 119 -18.90 12.34 -10.52
C ASP A 119 -18.80 10.88 -10.99
N GLY A 120 -18.36 10.65 -12.24
CA GLY A 120 -18.07 9.33 -12.77
C GLY A 120 -16.94 8.63 -12.01
N ALA A 121 -15.84 9.34 -11.75
CA ALA A 121 -14.65 8.77 -11.13
C ALA A 121 -14.95 8.38 -9.69
N LEU A 122 -15.65 9.24 -8.96
CA LEU A 122 -16.08 9.00 -7.59
C LEU A 122 -17.10 7.87 -7.49
N HIS A 123 -17.99 7.71 -8.48
CA HIS A 123 -18.92 6.57 -8.53
C HIS A 123 -18.17 5.24 -8.62
N TYR A 124 -17.18 5.12 -9.52
CA TYR A 124 -16.38 3.90 -9.61
C TYR A 124 -15.49 3.69 -8.38
N ALA A 125 -14.87 4.75 -7.87
CA ALA A 125 -14.06 4.69 -6.67
C ALA A 125 -14.87 4.18 -5.47
N LYS A 126 -16.11 4.65 -5.29
CA LYS A 126 -17.00 4.21 -4.18
C LYS A 126 -17.35 2.73 -4.24
N LEU A 127 -17.49 2.15 -5.44
CA LEU A 127 -17.77 0.72 -5.60
C LEU A 127 -16.54 -0.12 -5.30
N ILE A 128 -15.40 0.27 -5.86
CA ILE A 128 -14.14 -0.45 -5.76
C ILE A 128 -13.54 -0.32 -4.35
N SER A 129 -13.79 0.80 -3.66
CA SER A 129 -13.22 1.07 -2.33
C SER A 129 -13.71 0.14 -1.23
N ARG A 130 -14.70 -0.71 -1.49
CA ARG A 130 -15.11 -1.77 -0.57
C ARG A 130 -13.98 -2.77 -0.29
N SER A 131 -13.07 -2.96 -1.24
CA SER A 131 -11.96 -3.91 -1.11
C SER A 131 -10.58 -3.28 -1.32
N TYR A 132 -10.49 -2.08 -1.90
CA TYR A 132 -9.21 -1.43 -2.28
C TYR A 132 -9.13 0.02 -1.81
N ASN A 133 -7.92 0.59 -1.75
CA ASN A 133 -7.73 2.03 -1.77
C ASN A 133 -7.76 2.50 -3.23
N VAL A 134 -8.55 3.52 -3.53
CA VAL A 134 -8.75 3.95 -4.93
C VAL A 134 -8.36 5.39 -5.13
N ILE A 135 -7.47 5.63 -6.08
CA ILE A 135 -7.16 6.97 -6.57
C ILE A 135 -8.05 7.24 -7.77
N ALA A 136 -8.95 8.20 -7.66
CA ALA A 136 -9.91 8.56 -8.68
C ALA A 136 -9.41 9.82 -9.41
N VAL A 137 -9.12 9.69 -10.70
CA VAL A 137 -8.59 10.77 -11.53
C VAL A 137 -9.63 11.19 -12.56
N ALA A 138 -10.09 12.43 -12.48
CA ALA A 138 -11.01 13.00 -13.45
C ALA A 138 -10.24 13.92 -14.40
N VAL A 139 -10.43 13.76 -15.71
CA VAL A 139 -9.77 14.55 -16.75
C VAL A 139 -10.82 15.12 -17.69
N SER A 140 -10.76 16.42 -17.96
CA SER A 140 -11.67 17.05 -18.93
C SER A 140 -10.96 18.04 -19.82
N GLY A 141 -11.29 18.06 -21.11
CA GLY A 141 -10.66 18.93 -22.11
C GLY A 141 -9.75 18.18 -23.08
N GLU A 142 -9.78 18.57 -24.35
CA GLU A 142 -9.12 17.86 -25.45
C GLU A 142 -7.67 18.33 -25.71
N LYS A 143 -7.16 19.32 -24.98
CA LYS A 143 -5.78 19.85 -25.16
C LYS A 143 -4.97 19.73 -23.89
N LYS A 144 -3.74 19.18 -23.97
CA LYS A 144 -2.82 19.00 -22.83
C LYS A 144 -2.70 20.26 -21.95
N ALA A 145 -2.52 21.42 -22.59
CA ALA A 145 -2.32 22.72 -21.93
C ALA A 145 -3.54 23.28 -21.18
N THR A 146 -4.75 22.92 -21.59
CA THR A 146 -5.99 23.47 -21.00
C THR A 146 -6.85 22.43 -20.31
N ALA A 147 -6.50 21.15 -20.42
CA ALA A 147 -7.25 20.07 -19.79
C ALA A 147 -7.21 20.24 -18.26
N ARG A 148 -8.38 20.16 -17.63
CA ARG A 148 -8.55 20.20 -16.17
C ARG A 148 -8.42 18.78 -15.62
N LYS A 149 -7.69 18.62 -14.53
CA LYS A 149 -7.56 17.35 -13.82
C LYS A 149 -7.88 17.56 -12.34
N SER A 150 -8.56 16.60 -11.74
CA SER A 150 -8.81 16.56 -10.30
C SER A 150 -8.56 15.14 -9.80
N VAL A 151 -7.89 15.02 -8.66
CA VAL A 151 -7.51 13.72 -8.09
C VAL A 151 -8.08 13.56 -6.69
N TYR A 152 -8.69 12.40 -6.43
CA TYR A 152 -9.30 12.05 -5.17
C TYR A 152 -8.76 10.71 -4.66
N LEU A 153 -8.76 10.54 -3.35
CA LEU A 153 -8.49 9.29 -2.67
C LEU A 153 -9.78 8.79 -2.01
N HIS A 154 -10.20 7.59 -2.37
CA HIS A 154 -11.24 6.85 -1.67
C HIS A 154 -10.59 5.68 -0.94
N SER A 155 -10.30 5.88 0.35
CA SER A 155 -9.67 4.86 1.19
C SER A 155 -10.57 3.63 1.34
N LYS A 156 -9.96 2.46 1.48
CA LYS A 156 -10.67 1.20 1.64
C LYS A 156 -11.68 1.26 2.80
N GLY A 157 -12.94 0.94 2.52
CA GLY A 157 -14.04 0.95 3.49
C GLY A 157 -14.54 2.34 3.92
N ALA A 158 -13.94 3.43 3.43
CA ALA A 158 -14.38 4.78 3.74
C ALA A 158 -15.75 5.09 3.12
N ARG A 159 -16.55 5.93 3.79
CA ARG A 159 -17.87 6.32 3.29
C ARG A 159 -17.82 7.28 2.10
N ALA A 160 -16.88 8.21 2.13
CA ALA A 160 -16.66 9.21 1.09
C ALA A 160 -15.17 9.35 0.75
N ALA A 161 -14.92 9.74 -0.50
CA ALA A 161 -13.61 10.12 -0.99
C ALA A 161 -13.22 11.53 -0.51
N ARG A 162 -11.93 11.83 -0.59
CA ARG A 162 -11.36 13.15 -0.28
C ARG A 162 -10.43 13.59 -1.40
N PRO A 163 -10.19 14.90 -1.60
CA PRO A 163 -9.12 15.34 -2.49
C PRO A 163 -7.79 14.70 -2.08
N LEU A 164 -7.04 14.16 -3.05
CA LEU A 164 -5.69 13.68 -2.77
C LEU A 164 -4.79 14.89 -2.55
N LEU A 165 -4.20 14.99 -1.36
CA LEU A 165 -3.35 16.12 -0.99
C LEU A 165 -1.88 15.78 -1.18
N SER A 166 -1.11 16.74 -1.68
CA SER A 166 0.34 16.61 -1.75
C SER A 166 0.94 16.58 -0.35
N LYS A 167 1.82 15.60 -0.10
CA LYS A 167 2.56 15.50 1.17
C LYS A 167 3.50 16.69 1.43
N SER A 168 3.90 17.43 0.40
CA SER A 168 4.87 18.53 0.54
C SER A 168 4.24 19.87 0.92
N ASN A 169 3.01 20.14 0.49
CA ASN A 169 2.36 21.44 0.68
C ASN A 169 0.89 21.36 1.14
N GLY A 170 0.30 20.17 1.22
CA GLY A 170 -1.09 19.97 1.62
C GLY A 170 -2.14 20.41 0.58
N ASN A 171 -1.72 20.84 -0.62
CA ASN A 171 -2.63 21.26 -1.67
C ASN A 171 -3.20 20.06 -2.44
N PRO A 172 -4.42 20.16 -2.99
CA PRO A 172 -4.97 19.13 -3.88
C PRO A 172 -4.10 18.88 -5.11
N ILE A 173 -3.89 17.61 -5.44
CA ILE A 173 -3.22 17.18 -6.67
C ILE A 173 -4.19 17.37 -7.85
N ASN A 174 -3.71 18.09 -8.88
CA ASN A 174 -4.48 18.41 -10.10
C ASN A 174 -3.72 18.01 -11.37
N GLU A 175 -2.95 16.93 -11.29
CA GLU A 175 -2.11 16.42 -12.38
C GLU A 175 -2.08 14.88 -12.38
N ILE A 176 -1.70 14.31 -13.52
CA ILE A 176 -1.46 12.88 -13.64
C ILE A 176 -0.01 12.64 -13.22
N LEU A 177 0.20 11.76 -12.25
CA LEU A 177 1.50 11.46 -11.68
C LEU A 177 1.92 10.03 -11.95
N SER A 178 3.20 9.73 -11.72
CA SER A 178 3.70 8.36 -11.73
C SER A 178 2.99 7.53 -10.65
N TRP A 179 2.97 6.19 -10.82
CA TRP A 179 2.40 5.29 -9.81
C TRP A 179 3.03 5.52 -8.44
N LYS A 180 4.37 5.67 -8.40
CA LYS A 180 5.16 5.90 -7.19
C LYS A 180 4.72 7.18 -6.49
N ASP A 181 4.57 8.28 -7.22
CA ASP A 181 4.24 9.58 -6.63
C ASP A 181 2.81 9.60 -6.08
N PHE A 182 1.85 9.06 -6.85
CA PHE A 182 0.47 8.90 -6.39
C PHE A 182 0.39 8.07 -5.10
N LEU A 183 1.08 6.93 -5.06
CA LEU A 183 1.13 6.09 -3.86
C LEU A 183 1.76 6.85 -2.68
N SER A 184 2.84 7.60 -2.93
CA SER A 184 3.53 8.36 -1.88
C SER A 184 2.65 9.43 -1.24
N HIS A 185 1.76 10.06 -2.01
CA HIS A 185 0.77 11.01 -1.49
C HIS A 185 -0.38 10.32 -0.78
N ALA A 186 -0.87 9.20 -1.32
CA ALA A 186 -2.01 8.48 -0.75
C ALA A 186 -1.68 7.80 0.58
N VAL A 187 -0.46 7.26 0.73
CA VAL A 187 0.00 6.65 1.99
C VAL A 187 0.18 7.69 3.11
N PHE A 188 0.39 8.96 2.75
CA PHE A 188 0.48 10.05 3.73
C PHE A 188 -0.89 10.43 4.35
N ASP A 189 -2.00 10.03 3.72
CA ASP A 189 -3.33 10.29 4.24
C ASP A 189 -3.52 9.62 5.62
N PRO A 190 -3.94 10.37 6.67
CA PRO A 190 -4.07 9.83 8.02
C PRO A 190 -5.02 8.63 8.13
N ALA A 191 -6.08 8.56 7.32
CA ALA A 191 -7.02 7.45 7.35
C ALA A 191 -6.41 6.19 6.71
N VAL A 192 -5.68 6.33 5.60
CA VAL A 192 -4.94 5.22 4.99
C VAL A 192 -3.87 4.70 5.94
N ARG A 193 -3.08 5.61 6.53
CA ARG A 193 -2.04 5.24 7.50
C ARG A 193 -2.62 4.49 8.70
N LYS A 194 -3.73 5.00 9.26
CA LYS A 194 -4.42 4.35 10.39
C LYS A 194 -4.92 2.95 10.02
N ALA A 195 -5.59 2.81 8.87
CA ALA A 195 -6.11 1.52 8.43
C ALA A 195 -4.99 0.50 8.17
N ARG A 196 -3.91 0.91 7.50
CA ARG A 196 -2.72 0.06 7.30
C ARG A 196 -2.07 -0.35 8.62
N LEU A 197 -2.00 0.55 9.60
CA LEU A 197 -1.50 0.22 10.92
C LEU A 197 -2.40 -0.81 11.62
N GLU A 198 -3.72 -0.64 11.56
CA GLU A 198 -4.68 -1.60 12.14
C GLU A 198 -4.58 -2.98 11.49
N ASP A 199 -4.50 -3.06 10.16
CA ASP A 199 -4.29 -4.30 9.41
C ASP A 199 -2.98 -4.98 9.80
N LEU A 200 -1.91 -4.20 9.98
CA LEU A 200 -0.60 -4.69 10.42
C LEU A 200 -0.67 -5.26 11.85
N MET A 201 -1.40 -4.60 12.76
CA MET A 201 -1.60 -5.10 14.12
C MET A 201 -2.44 -6.36 14.17
N ALA A 202 -3.47 -6.45 13.33
CA ALA A 202 -4.25 -7.67 13.17
C ALA A 202 -3.37 -8.82 12.66
N PHE A 203 -2.55 -8.54 11.65
CA PHE A 203 -1.60 -9.52 11.11
C PHE A 203 -0.57 -9.97 12.14
N ALA A 204 0.00 -9.06 12.95
CA ALA A 204 0.93 -9.41 14.02
C ALA A 204 0.33 -10.43 15.01
N ARG A 205 -0.95 -10.26 15.38
CA ARG A 205 -1.68 -11.19 16.26
C ARG A 205 -1.91 -12.56 15.60
N GLU A 206 -2.32 -12.56 14.33
CA GLU A 206 -2.49 -13.79 13.54
C GLU A 206 -1.17 -14.57 13.46
N LEU A 207 -0.07 -13.87 13.14
CA LEU A 207 1.24 -14.46 13.00
C LEU A 207 1.76 -15.00 14.35
N HIS A 208 1.59 -14.25 15.43
CA HIS A 208 1.94 -14.70 16.79
C HIS A 208 1.20 -16.00 17.15
N THR A 209 -0.11 -16.05 16.90
CA THR A 209 -0.95 -17.23 17.15
C THR A 209 -0.46 -18.41 16.31
N PHE A 210 -0.20 -18.20 15.02
CA PHE A 210 0.31 -19.23 14.13
C PHE A 210 1.65 -19.81 14.61
N MET A 211 2.59 -18.95 15.02
CA MET A 211 3.89 -19.40 15.53
C MET A 211 3.76 -20.22 16.82
N ARG A 212 2.89 -19.81 17.74
CA ARG A 212 2.62 -20.55 18.98
C ARG A 212 1.97 -21.91 18.70
N ASP A 213 0.99 -21.94 17.81
CA ASP A 213 0.15 -23.12 17.65
C ASP A 213 0.81 -24.17 16.73
N TYR A 214 1.52 -23.74 15.69
CA TYR A 214 2.11 -24.62 14.68
C TYR A 214 3.63 -24.71 14.72
N ALA A 215 4.32 -23.57 14.87
CA ALA A 215 5.79 -23.55 14.85
C ALA A 215 6.42 -23.86 16.21
N LYS A 216 5.64 -23.76 17.30
CA LYS A 216 6.09 -23.97 18.69
C LYS A 216 7.28 -23.11 19.10
N LEU A 217 7.46 -21.96 18.46
CA LEU A 217 8.53 -21.03 18.77
C LEU A 217 8.32 -20.40 20.14
N THR A 218 9.39 -20.30 20.90
CA THR A 218 9.43 -19.55 22.16
C THR A 218 9.23 -18.06 21.91
N GLU A 219 8.86 -17.30 22.95
CA GLU A 219 8.65 -15.85 22.83
C GLU A 219 9.90 -15.10 22.36
N SER A 220 11.11 -15.63 22.64
CA SER A 220 12.37 -15.04 22.18
C SER A 220 12.71 -15.38 20.72
N GLU A 221 12.20 -16.49 20.20
CA GLU A 221 12.46 -16.95 18.83
C GLU A 221 11.53 -16.29 17.80
N LYS A 222 10.29 -15.96 18.18
CA LYS A 222 9.32 -15.37 17.26
C LYS A 222 9.81 -14.07 16.61
N PRO A 223 10.38 -13.09 17.36
CA PRO A 223 10.90 -11.86 16.76
C PRO A 223 12.10 -12.11 15.82
N LEU A 224 12.91 -13.13 16.11
CA LEU A 224 14.05 -13.53 15.27
C LEU A 224 13.57 -14.11 13.94
N LEU A 225 12.56 -14.99 13.96
CA LEU A 225 11.98 -15.50 12.72
C LEU A 225 11.43 -14.37 11.84
N VAL A 226 10.68 -13.45 12.44
CA VAL A 226 10.07 -12.31 11.72
C VAL A 226 11.15 -11.42 11.10
N SER A 227 12.10 -10.95 11.90
CA SER A 227 13.18 -10.07 11.42
C SER A 227 14.06 -10.75 10.38
N GLY A 228 14.46 -12.01 10.62
CA GLY A 228 15.25 -12.78 9.66
C GLY A 228 14.52 -12.98 8.33
N THR A 229 13.22 -13.24 8.36
CA THR A 229 12.41 -13.37 7.13
C THR A 229 12.34 -12.06 6.36
N LEU A 230 12.15 -10.93 7.05
CA LEU A 230 12.10 -9.62 6.40
C LEU A 230 13.44 -9.26 5.77
N ILE A 231 14.55 -9.58 6.43
CA ILE A 231 15.91 -9.45 5.85
C ILE A 231 16.04 -10.34 4.61
N ALA A 232 15.67 -11.62 4.70
CA ALA A 232 15.78 -12.56 3.58
C ALA A 232 14.95 -12.13 2.36
N LEU A 233 13.76 -11.56 2.57
CA LEU A 233 12.87 -11.07 1.51
C LEU A 233 13.40 -9.81 0.80
N GLN A 234 14.41 -9.11 1.34
CA GLN A 234 15.10 -8.05 0.60
C GLN A 234 15.92 -8.60 -0.58
N ASN A 235 16.29 -9.88 -0.53
CA ASN A 235 16.94 -10.56 -1.63
C ASN A 235 15.91 -10.92 -2.71
N LYS A 236 15.96 -10.26 -3.87
CA LYS A 236 15.01 -10.47 -4.98
C LYS A 236 14.97 -11.93 -5.46
N ALA A 237 16.12 -12.62 -5.49
CA ALA A 237 16.17 -14.01 -5.92
C ALA A 237 15.44 -14.91 -4.92
N PHE A 238 15.71 -14.77 -3.62
CA PHE A 238 15.01 -15.52 -2.58
C PHE A 238 13.51 -15.22 -2.56
N SER A 239 13.12 -13.94 -2.64
CA SER A 239 11.72 -13.51 -2.71
C SER A 239 10.97 -14.16 -3.88
N ALA A 240 11.61 -14.31 -5.04
CA ALA A 240 11.01 -14.98 -6.19
C ALA A 240 11.01 -16.53 -6.09
N SER A 241 11.99 -17.13 -5.38
CA SER A 241 12.24 -18.57 -5.46
C SER A 241 11.95 -19.38 -4.19
N TYR A 242 11.66 -18.76 -3.04
CA TYR A 242 11.53 -19.50 -1.78
C TYR A 242 10.49 -20.63 -1.83
N GLY A 243 9.44 -20.45 -2.64
CA GLY A 243 8.38 -21.45 -2.83
C GLY A 243 8.70 -22.62 -3.74
N LEU A 244 9.87 -22.60 -4.38
CA LEU A 244 10.41 -23.66 -5.22
C LEU A 244 11.37 -24.58 -4.47
N HIS A 245 11.88 -24.16 -3.31
CA HIS A 245 12.76 -25.00 -2.50
C HIS A 245 12.00 -26.17 -1.86
N GLU A 246 12.69 -27.30 -1.73
CA GLU A 246 12.18 -28.41 -0.94
C GLU A 246 12.03 -28.01 0.52
N THR A 247 11.02 -28.56 1.19
CA THR A 247 10.68 -28.21 2.57
C THR A 247 11.86 -28.36 3.54
N LYS A 248 12.71 -29.37 3.35
CA LYS A 248 13.89 -29.61 4.20
C LYS A 248 15.06 -28.66 3.93
N GLU A 249 15.15 -28.15 2.71
CA GLU A 249 16.22 -27.23 2.30
C GLU A 249 15.89 -25.77 2.62
N LEU A 250 14.60 -25.43 2.70
CA LEU A 250 14.15 -24.05 2.91
C LEU A 250 14.75 -23.38 4.16
N PRO A 251 14.82 -24.02 5.35
CA PRO A 251 15.45 -23.40 6.53
C PRO A 251 16.92 -23.04 6.31
N LYS A 252 17.67 -23.89 5.60
CA LYS A 252 19.07 -23.66 5.23
C LYS A 252 19.19 -22.49 4.25
N ARG A 253 18.35 -22.45 3.21
CA ARG A 253 18.32 -21.34 2.24
C ARG A 253 17.95 -20.00 2.90
N TRP A 254 17.01 -20.04 3.84
CA TRP A 254 16.60 -18.88 4.60
C TRP A 254 17.76 -18.27 5.40
N ILE A 255 18.51 -19.07 6.17
CA ILE A 255 19.65 -18.56 6.95
C ILE A 255 20.84 -18.13 6.07
N GLU A 256 21.11 -18.84 4.98
CA GLU A 256 22.13 -18.44 3.99
C GLU A 256 21.83 -17.06 3.41
N THR A 257 20.56 -16.81 3.07
CA THR A 257 20.11 -15.52 2.53
C THR A 257 20.24 -14.40 3.57
N ILE A 258 19.85 -14.65 4.83
CA ILE A 258 20.01 -13.66 5.92
C ILE A 258 21.47 -13.26 6.09
N LYS A 259 22.38 -14.24 6.14
CA LYS A 259 23.82 -13.98 6.25
C LYS A 259 24.34 -13.15 5.08
N HIS A 260 23.95 -13.53 3.86
CA HIS A 260 24.30 -12.78 2.66
C HIS A 260 23.84 -11.32 2.72
N GLU A 261 22.59 -11.06 3.14
CA GLU A 261 22.09 -9.69 3.24
C GLU A 261 22.77 -8.89 4.37
N ILE A 262 23.08 -9.51 5.52
CA ILE A 262 23.86 -8.87 6.60
C ILE A 262 25.29 -8.56 6.13
N ASP A 263 25.89 -9.44 5.33
CA ASP A 263 27.26 -9.26 4.82
C ASP A 263 27.40 -8.07 3.88
N ARG A 264 26.29 -7.59 3.29
CA ARG A 264 26.28 -6.35 2.48
C ARG A 264 26.40 -5.08 3.30
N ALA A 265 26.19 -5.12 4.62
CA ALA A 265 26.32 -3.95 5.48
C ALA A 265 27.79 -3.53 5.64
N GLU A 266 28.07 -2.23 5.62
CA GLU A 266 29.41 -1.67 5.84
C GLU A 266 29.74 -1.56 7.35
N ILE A 267 29.77 -2.71 8.03
CA ILE A 267 30.09 -2.83 9.46
C ILE A 267 31.16 -3.92 9.71
N PRO A 268 31.90 -3.87 10.83
CA PRO A 268 32.94 -4.87 11.14
C PRO A 268 32.40 -6.31 11.11
N GLN A 269 33.19 -7.26 10.57
CA GLN A 269 32.77 -8.66 10.43
C GLN A 269 32.34 -9.29 11.75
N ALA A 270 33.05 -9.03 12.85
CA ALA A 270 32.66 -9.51 14.17
C ALA A 270 31.25 -9.07 14.59
N LYS A 271 30.78 -7.89 14.16
CA LYS A 271 29.40 -7.46 14.40
C LYS A 271 28.41 -8.23 13.53
N LYS A 272 28.74 -8.49 12.26
CA LYS A 272 27.93 -9.30 11.34
C LYS A 272 27.73 -10.71 11.87
N ASP A 273 28.81 -11.35 12.32
CA ASP A 273 28.78 -12.70 12.88
C ASP A 273 27.89 -12.76 14.12
N ASN A 274 28.03 -11.78 15.03
CA ASN A 274 27.18 -11.67 16.22
C ASN A 274 25.70 -11.42 15.88
N MET A 275 25.41 -10.66 14.81
CA MET A 275 24.05 -10.43 14.34
C MET A 275 23.43 -11.67 13.69
N ALA A 276 24.23 -12.48 12.98
CA ALA A 276 23.76 -13.67 12.30
C ALA A 276 23.49 -14.85 13.26
N GLN A 277 24.24 -14.93 14.37
CA GLN A 277 24.23 -16.07 15.30
C GLN A 277 22.83 -16.43 15.85
N PRO A 278 21.98 -15.49 16.28
CA PRO A 278 20.64 -15.79 16.79
C PRO A 278 19.71 -16.46 15.76
N TYR A 279 19.89 -16.22 14.46
CA TYR A 279 19.05 -16.81 13.42
C TYR A 279 19.40 -18.28 13.15
N ALA A 280 20.62 -18.71 13.50
CA ALA A 280 21.05 -20.08 13.27
C ALA A 280 20.22 -21.10 14.07
N SER A 281 19.83 -20.78 15.31
CA SER A 281 18.97 -21.65 16.12
C SER A 281 17.58 -21.83 15.51
N ILE A 282 17.03 -20.78 14.88
CA ILE A 282 15.75 -20.85 14.16
C ILE A 282 15.85 -21.82 12.98
N SER A 283 16.95 -21.77 12.22
CA SER A 283 17.11 -22.60 11.01
C SER A 283 17.13 -24.11 11.27
N VAL A 284 17.41 -24.53 12.51
CA VAL A 284 17.44 -25.93 12.94
C VAL A 284 16.22 -26.32 13.79
N HIS A 285 15.22 -25.44 13.90
CA HIS A 285 14.05 -25.68 14.74
C HIS A 285 13.19 -26.85 14.17
N PRO A 286 12.87 -27.89 14.98
CA PRO A 286 12.35 -29.17 14.49
C PRO A 286 10.92 -29.12 13.94
N GLU A 287 10.18 -28.03 14.16
CA GLU A 287 8.81 -27.87 13.61
C GLU A 287 8.78 -27.17 12.26
N LEU A 288 9.85 -26.46 11.86
CA LEU A 288 9.79 -25.52 10.74
C LEU A 288 9.75 -26.22 9.37
N ASP A 289 10.36 -27.39 9.24
CA ASP A 289 10.33 -28.22 8.03
C ASP A 289 9.21 -29.28 8.03
N LYS A 290 8.35 -29.30 9.07
CA LYS A 290 7.27 -30.28 9.15
C LYS A 290 6.11 -29.92 8.24
N LYS A 291 5.75 -30.86 7.37
CA LYS A 291 4.51 -30.80 6.58
C LYS A 291 3.31 -31.17 7.46
N ARG A 292 2.19 -30.49 7.26
CA ARG A 292 0.90 -30.83 7.87
C ARG A 292 -0.17 -30.86 6.79
N ASN A 293 -1.31 -31.49 7.03
CA ASN A 293 -2.42 -31.53 6.07
C ASN A 293 -2.81 -30.14 5.56
N ASN A 294 -2.85 -29.15 6.46
CA ASN A 294 -3.18 -27.77 6.13
C ASN A 294 -1.97 -26.97 5.58
N TYR A 295 -0.74 -27.48 5.74
CA TYR A 295 0.51 -26.81 5.35
C TYR A 295 1.47 -27.80 4.65
N PRO A 296 1.13 -28.23 3.42
CA PRO A 296 1.86 -29.30 2.73
C PRO A 296 3.28 -28.90 2.29
N LYS A 297 3.58 -27.59 2.22
CA LYS A 297 4.91 -27.07 1.90
C LYS A 297 5.79 -26.84 3.14
N GLY A 298 5.27 -27.09 4.35
CA GLY A 298 5.96 -26.89 5.62
C GLY A 298 5.57 -25.61 6.34
N ILE A 299 5.85 -25.55 7.65
CA ILE A 299 5.50 -24.42 8.51
C ILE A 299 6.30 -23.17 8.17
N LEU A 300 7.61 -23.29 7.90
CA LEU A 300 8.46 -22.15 7.53
C LEU A 300 8.01 -21.51 6.21
N TYR A 301 7.67 -22.32 5.21
CA TYR A 301 7.13 -21.79 3.95
C TYR A 301 5.90 -20.93 4.19
N GLU A 302 4.96 -21.41 5.01
CA GLU A 302 3.73 -20.69 5.30
C GLU A 302 3.99 -19.38 6.05
N LEU A 303 4.95 -19.38 6.99
CA LEU A 303 5.40 -18.18 7.70
C LEU A 303 6.02 -17.16 6.74
N ILE A 304 6.95 -17.59 5.87
CA ILE A 304 7.58 -16.73 4.87
C ILE A 304 6.52 -16.17 3.93
N LYS A 305 5.62 -17.02 3.42
CA LYS A 305 4.52 -16.61 2.55
C LYS A 305 3.64 -15.55 3.20
N ARG A 306 3.21 -15.76 4.44
CA ARG A 306 2.37 -14.80 5.17
C ARG A 306 3.06 -13.45 5.36
N ILE A 307 4.33 -13.46 5.77
CA ILE A 307 5.13 -12.23 5.94
C ILE A 307 5.34 -11.55 4.58
N HIS A 308 5.62 -12.31 3.54
CA HIS A 308 5.81 -11.79 2.19
C HIS A 308 4.54 -11.17 1.61
N GLU A 309 3.37 -11.78 1.82
CA GLU A 309 2.11 -11.27 1.26
C GLU A 309 1.53 -10.08 2.06
N LYS A 310 1.73 -10.05 3.39
CA LYS A 310 1.07 -9.06 4.27
C LYS A 310 1.99 -7.99 4.83
N ALA A 311 3.27 -8.27 5.06
CA ALA A 311 4.22 -7.30 5.62
C ALA A 311 5.16 -6.71 4.57
N ALA A 312 5.60 -7.48 3.57
CA ALA A 312 6.53 -6.97 2.56
C ALA A 312 5.99 -5.82 1.69
N PRO A 313 4.70 -5.79 1.28
CA PRO A 313 4.15 -4.67 0.51
C PRO A 313 4.13 -3.34 1.29
N LEU A 314 4.30 -3.41 2.62
CA LEU A 314 4.43 -2.24 3.47
C LEU A 314 5.88 -1.70 3.51
N MET A 315 6.86 -2.43 2.96
CA MET A 315 8.27 -2.06 2.90
C MET A 315 8.65 -1.19 1.68
N THR A 316 7.79 -1.11 0.66
CA THR A 316 8.14 -0.49 -0.64
C THR A 316 7.98 1.04 -0.70
N ALA A 317 7.40 1.65 0.33
CA ALA A 317 7.37 3.12 0.45
C ALA A 317 8.67 3.63 1.10
N GLU A 318 9.13 4.84 0.74
CA GLU A 318 10.24 5.55 1.43
C GLU A 318 9.99 5.70 2.97
N GLU A 319 8.75 5.46 3.42
CA GLU A 319 8.31 5.43 4.83
C GLU A 319 8.33 4.02 5.47
N GLY A 320 8.73 2.97 4.72
CA GLY A 320 8.70 1.57 5.16
C GLY A 320 9.56 1.25 6.39
N THR A 321 10.57 2.09 6.66
CA THR A 321 11.43 2.00 7.86
C THR A 321 10.65 2.24 9.15
N ASP A 322 9.71 3.20 9.19
CA ASP A 322 8.88 3.47 10.37
C ASP A 322 7.87 2.34 10.58
N ILE A 323 7.26 1.85 9.49
CA ILE A 323 6.25 0.77 9.53
C ILE A 323 6.86 -0.55 10.05
N LEU A 324 8.11 -0.86 9.66
CA LEU A 324 8.82 -2.03 10.19
C LEU A 324 9.08 -1.91 11.69
N GLY A 325 9.47 -0.72 12.16
CA GLY A 325 9.58 -0.40 13.58
C GLY A 325 8.25 -0.62 14.31
N HIS A 326 7.12 -0.19 13.74
CA HIS A 326 5.78 -0.42 14.31
C HIS A 326 5.40 -1.88 14.36
N PHE A 327 5.61 -2.62 13.26
CA PHE A 327 5.32 -4.04 13.21
C PHE A 327 6.13 -4.79 14.26
N TYR A 328 7.44 -4.57 14.32
CA TYR A 328 8.33 -5.21 15.27
C TYR A 328 7.99 -4.81 16.71
N GLY A 329 7.79 -3.52 16.97
CA GLY A 329 7.44 -3.01 18.29
C GLY A 329 6.10 -3.55 18.80
N GLU A 330 5.08 -3.62 17.95
CA GLU A 330 3.81 -4.24 18.33
C GLU A 330 3.96 -5.76 18.47
N PHE A 331 4.66 -6.41 17.55
CA PHE A 331 4.91 -7.84 17.63
C PHE A 331 5.55 -8.21 18.98
N LEU A 332 6.52 -7.41 19.44
CA LEU A 332 7.14 -7.56 20.75
C LEU A 332 6.17 -7.41 21.93
N LYS A 333 5.11 -6.58 21.84
CA LYS A 333 4.09 -6.48 22.89
C LYS A 333 3.37 -7.81 23.11
N TYR A 334 3.14 -8.58 22.05
CA TYR A 334 2.51 -9.90 22.17
C TYR A 334 3.45 -10.97 22.73
N THR A 335 4.77 -10.76 22.64
CA THR A 335 5.77 -11.67 23.23
C THR A 335 6.01 -11.42 24.73
N GLY A 336 5.53 -10.31 25.27
CA GLY A 336 5.84 -9.82 26.61
C GLY A 336 4.70 -9.92 27.62
N GLY A 337 4.26 -11.14 27.94
CA GLY A 337 3.51 -11.38 29.19
C GLY A 337 4.38 -11.13 30.43
N ASP A 338 5.69 -11.35 30.31
CA ASP A 338 6.69 -11.01 31.31
C ASP A 338 7.81 -10.21 30.67
N LYS A 339 7.96 -8.95 31.05
CA LYS A 339 9.03 -7.99 30.68
C LYS A 339 10.46 -8.48 31.02
N LYS A 340 10.63 -9.74 31.41
CA LYS A 340 11.88 -10.40 31.81
C LYS A 340 12.43 -11.37 30.76
N ALA A 341 11.61 -11.90 29.85
CA ALA A 341 12.04 -13.02 28.98
C ALA A 341 13.04 -12.63 27.87
N LEU A 342 13.05 -11.35 27.45
CA LEU A 342 13.98 -10.84 26.43
C LEU A 342 14.93 -9.75 26.95
N GLY A 343 14.66 -9.15 28.12
CA GLY A 343 15.44 -8.01 28.65
C GLY A 343 15.36 -6.73 27.81
N ILE A 344 14.50 -6.69 26.79
CA ILE A 344 14.35 -5.53 25.90
C ILE A 344 13.26 -4.61 26.45
N VAL A 345 13.59 -3.34 26.68
CA VAL A 345 12.65 -2.28 27.03
C VAL A 345 12.51 -1.33 25.84
N LEU A 346 11.30 -1.16 25.33
CA LEU A 346 11.00 -0.22 24.26
C LEU A 346 10.42 1.07 24.85
N THR A 347 11.04 2.21 24.54
CA THR A 347 10.47 3.52 24.86
C THR A 347 9.20 3.74 24.05
N PRO A 348 8.05 4.04 24.68
CA PRO A 348 6.81 4.29 23.95
C PRO A 348 6.93 5.49 22.99
N ARG A 349 6.36 5.37 21.79
CA ARG A 349 6.47 6.39 20.73
C ARG A 349 6.00 7.78 21.17
N HIS A 350 4.88 7.87 21.88
CA HIS A 350 4.39 9.16 22.37
C HIS A 350 5.37 9.84 23.33
N ILE A 351 6.27 9.09 23.98
CA ILE A 351 7.35 9.65 24.81
C ILE A 351 8.49 10.17 23.94
N THR A 352 8.93 9.42 22.94
CA THR A 352 10.02 9.87 22.04
C THR A 352 9.58 11.08 21.20
N GLU A 353 8.34 11.11 20.73
CA GLU A 353 7.74 12.25 20.03
C GLU A 353 7.57 13.47 20.94
N LEU A 354 7.06 13.28 22.17
CA LEU A 354 6.95 14.37 23.14
C LEU A 354 8.30 15.02 23.42
N PHE A 355 9.35 14.23 23.59
CA PHE A 355 10.70 14.75 23.88
C PHE A 355 11.31 15.46 22.67
N ALA A 356 11.11 14.94 21.45
CA ALA A 356 11.53 15.62 20.23
C ALA A 356 10.82 16.98 20.06
N LEU A 357 9.52 17.04 20.37
CA LEU A 357 8.72 18.27 20.37
C LEU A 357 9.18 19.26 21.44
N ILE A 358 9.38 18.81 22.68
CA ILE A 358 9.88 19.65 23.79
C ILE A 358 11.26 20.21 23.47
N ALA A 359 12.14 19.41 22.85
CA ALA A 359 13.46 19.83 22.43
C ALA A 359 13.45 20.70 21.16
N ASN A 360 12.29 20.90 20.53
CA ASN A 360 12.11 21.67 19.29
C ASN A 360 13.09 21.27 18.17
N VAL A 361 13.27 19.96 18.00
CA VAL A 361 14.13 19.39 16.97
C VAL A 361 13.64 19.81 15.59
N ASN A 362 14.55 20.22 14.71
CA ASN A 362 14.25 20.64 13.35
C ASN A 362 15.36 20.21 12.38
N LYS A 363 15.19 20.50 11.07
CA LYS A 363 16.13 20.08 10.01
C LYS A 363 17.59 20.55 10.18
N LYS A 364 17.85 21.53 11.06
CA LYS A 364 19.21 22.03 11.37
C LYS A 364 19.76 21.44 12.68
N SER A 365 18.97 20.67 13.42
CA SER A 365 19.38 20.04 14.67
C SER A 365 20.34 18.89 14.39
N THR A 366 21.41 18.80 15.20
CA THR A 366 22.24 17.60 15.29
C THR A 366 21.81 16.83 16.53
N VAL A 367 21.44 15.56 16.37
CA VAL A 367 20.87 14.75 17.45
C VAL A 367 21.80 13.58 17.76
N LEU A 368 22.09 13.39 19.04
CA LEU A 368 22.90 12.29 19.56
C LEU A 368 22.08 11.51 20.58
N ASP A 369 21.93 10.21 20.35
CA ASP A 369 21.37 9.28 21.32
C ASP A 369 22.42 8.21 21.64
N ILE A 370 23.08 8.38 22.80
CA ILE A 370 24.11 7.45 23.28
C ILE A 370 23.53 6.12 23.80
N CYS A 371 22.20 6.03 23.92
CA CYS A 371 21.46 4.86 24.39
C CYS A 371 20.38 4.46 23.37
N ALA A 372 20.65 4.63 22.07
CA ALA A 372 19.65 4.58 21.01
C ALA A 372 18.79 3.31 21.00
N GLY A 373 19.31 2.16 21.42
CA GLY A 373 18.57 0.89 21.38
C GLY A 373 18.08 0.62 19.95
N THR A 374 16.76 0.48 19.77
CA THR A 374 16.12 0.36 18.44
C THR A 374 15.97 1.70 17.68
N GLY A 375 16.59 2.78 18.16
CA GLY A 375 16.63 4.10 17.52
C GLY A 375 15.44 5.01 17.81
N GLY A 376 14.62 4.74 18.83
CA GLY A 376 13.33 5.42 19.02
C GLY A 376 13.40 6.96 19.03
N PHE A 377 14.35 7.57 19.76
CA PHE A 377 14.51 9.03 19.76
C PHE A 377 15.11 9.56 18.47
N LEU A 378 16.03 8.82 17.84
CA LEU A 378 16.62 9.22 16.56
C LEU A 378 15.57 9.23 15.45
N VAL A 379 14.69 8.23 15.43
CA VAL A 379 13.55 8.16 14.50
C VAL A 379 12.56 9.29 14.76
N SER A 380 12.22 9.59 16.02
CA SER A 380 11.34 10.73 16.34
C SER A 380 11.96 12.11 16.07
N ALA A 381 13.28 12.18 15.96
CA ALA A 381 14.01 13.41 15.66
C ALA A 381 14.17 13.69 14.16
N MET A 382 14.05 12.67 13.31
CA MET A 382 14.03 12.77 11.85
C MET A 382 12.68 13.28 11.35
#